data_AF-A0AB39XWI8-F1
#
_entry.id   AF-A0AB39XWI8-F1
#
_cell.length_a   1.000
_cell.length_b   1.000
_cell.length_c   1.000
_cell.angle_alpha   90.00
_cell.angle_beta   90.00
_cell.angle_gamma   90.00
#
_symmetry.space_group_name_H-M   'P 1'
#
loop_
_entity.id
_entity.type
_entity.pdbx_description
1 polymer ?
#
loop_
_entity_poly.entity_id
_entity_poly.type
_entity_poly.pdbx_seq_one_letter_code
_entity_poly.pdbx_strand_id
1 'polypeptide(L)'
;MANFWSGTPRQAGSPSRGCSAAAARARSAPGLAGRWPAYFVAFDVLQMDRVELLARPYRERRARLEDLFTGHGLSAPWTLVPMTTDPAITREWLESWTDVSGVEGVVAKGMNQPYSPPYAAGPRSAAATPPKPSSAPSPSPARSS
;
A
#
# COMPACT_ATOMS: atom_id res chain seq x y z
N MET A 1 -5.93 -6.56 8.96
CA MET A 1 -5.65 -6.97 7.57
C MET A 1 -4.27 -6.46 7.20
N ALA A 2 -3.57 -7.13 6.30
CA ALA A 2 -2.17 -6.83 6.05
C ALA A 2 -1.80 -7.13 4.61
N ASN A 3 -0.85 -6.37 4.08
CA ASN A 3 -0.39 -6.40 2.69
C ASN A 3 1.15 -6.34 2.67
N PHE A 4 1.82 -7.11 1.81
CA PHE A 4 3.28 -7.31 1.74
C PHE A 4 3.95 -6.88 0.43
N TRP A 5 5.25 -6.62 0.50
CA TRP A 5 6.19 -6.25 -0.57
C TRP A 5 7.50 -7.05 -0.46
N SER A 6 8.08 -7.54 -1.55
CA SER A 6 9.53 -7.83 -1.61
C SER A 6 10.13 -7.36 -2.93
N GLY A 7 11.23 -6.61 -2.84
CA GLY A 7 12.00 -6.14 -3.98
C GLY A 7 13.32 -5.56 -3.48
N THR A 8 14.42 -6.28 -3.67
CA THR A 8 15.76 -5.85 -3.26
C THR A 8 16.42 -5.02 -4.37
N PRO A 9 16.83 -3.76 -4.12
CA PRO A 9 17.78 -3.06 -4.97
C PRO A 9 19.20 -3.19 -4.39
N ARG A 10 20.13 -3.71 -5.19
CA ARG A 10 21.58 -3.65 -4.91
C ARG A 10 22.11 -2.25 -5.26
N GLN A 11 22.96 -1.71 -4.39
CA GLN A 11 23.48 -0.34 -4.44
C GLN A 11 24.15 0.02 -5.78
N ALA A 12 23.85 1.21 -6.30
CA ALA A 12 24.58 1.85 -7.38
C ALA A 12 25.17 3.19 -6.88
N GLY A 13 26.50 3.30 -6.99
CA GLY A 13 27.29 4.42 -6.50
C GLY A 13 27.04 5.77 -7.18
N SER A 14 27.52 6.81 -6.50
CA SER A 14 27.37 8.23 -6.84
C SER A 14 27.93 8.62 -8.22
N PRO A 15 27.21 9.43 -9.02
CA PRO A 15 27.83 10.16 -10.11
C PRO A 15 27.92 11.67 -9.81
N SER A 16 29.12 12.21 -10.08
CA SER A 16 29.43 13.64 -10.13
C SER A 16 28.85 14.31 -11.38
N ARG A 17 28.82 15.65 -11.31
CA ARG A 17 27.97 16.58 -12.07
C ARG A 17 28.32 16.70 -13.57
N GLY A 18 27.27 16.78 -14.40
CA GLY A 18 27.33 17.26 -15.79
C GLY A 18 26.22 16.66 -16.67
N CYS A 19 25.12 17.39 -16.91
CA CYS A 19 24.01 16.91 -17.74
C CYS A 19 24.12 17.42 -19.18
N SER A 20 24.58 16.56 -20.11
CA SER A 20 24.41 16.75 -21.56
C SER A 20 23.16 15.99 -22.06
N ALA A 21 22.59 16.40 -23.20
CA ALA A 21 21.37 15.81 -23.79
C ALA A 21 21.52 14.31 -24.15
N ALA A 22 22.73 13.83 -24.41
CA ALA A 22 23.01 12.39 -24.58
C ALA A 22 22.79 11.60 -23.27
N ALA A 23 23.12 12.18 -22.12
CA ALA A 23 22.86 11.58 -20.81
C ALA A 23 21.36 11.53 -20.48
N ALA A 24 20.54 12.43 -21.04
CA ALA A 24 19.09 12.39 -20.89
C ALA A 24 18.45 11.18 -21.59
N ARG A 25 18.94 10.79 -22.77
CA ARG A 25 18.50 9.56 -23.47
C ARG A 25 18.87 8.29 -22.72
N ALA A 26 20.04 8.25 -22.06
CA ALA A 26 20.43 7.14 -21.20
C ALA A 26 19.56 7.00 -19.93
N ARG A 27 18.84 8.06 -19.54
CA ARG A 27 17.86 8.10 -18.44
C ARG A 27 16.40 8.00 -18.92
N SER A 28 16.16 7.76 -20.21
CA SER A 28 14.81 7.52 -20.73
C SER A 28 14.23 6.23 -20.13
N ALA A 29 12.91 6.16 -19.96
CA ALA A 29 12.25 4.99 -19.37
C ALA A 29 12.67 3.65 -20.01
N PRO A 30 12.85 3.52 -21.35
CA PRO A 30 13.38 2.30 -21.95
C PRO A 30 14.81 1.98 -21.53
N GLY A 31 15.69 3.00 -21.47
CA GLY A 31 17.08 2.84 -21.06
C GLY A 31 17.24 2.50 -19.57
N LEU A 32 16.30 2.92 -18.72
CA LEU A 32 16.30 2.58 -17.30
C LEU A 32 15.64 1.22 -17.01
N ALA A 33 14.55 0.89 -17.72
CA ALA A 33 13.81 -0.37 -17.52
C ALA A 33 14.65 -1.62 -17.85
N GLY A 34 15.56 -1.53 -18.83
CA GLY A 34 16.50 -2.62 -19.13
C GLY A 34 17.57 -2.83 -18.05
N ARG A 35 17.87 -1.81 -17.24
CA ARG A 35 18.85 -1.90 -16.13
C ARG A 35 18.21 -2.16 -14.77
N TRP A 36 16.97 -1.70 -14.59
CA TRP A 36 16.20 -1.79 -13.35
C TRP A 36 14.76 -2.18 -13.69
N PRO A 37 14.45 -3.49 -13.75
CA PRO A 37 13.09 -3.93 -14.06
C PRO A 37 12.12 -3.46 -12.97
N ALA A 38 11.02 -2.84 -13.39
CA ALA A 38 9.94 -2.45 -12.49
C ALA A 38 8.98 -3.63 -12.30
N TYR A 39 8.61 -3.88 -11.05
CA TYR A 39 7.60 -4.87 -10.68
C TYR A 39 6.32 -4.15 -10.26
N PHE A 40 5.17 -4.61 -10.74
CA PHE A 40 3.88 -4.08 -10.36
C PHE A 40 3.24 -4.98 -9.31
N VAL A 41 3.11 -4.46 -8.09
CA VAL A 41 2.50 -5.19 -6.98
C VAL A 41 1.07 -4.69 -6.76
N ALA A 42 0.09 -5.50 -7.16
CA ALA A 42 -1.32 -5.13 -7.17
C ALA A 42 -1.99 -5.42 -5.82
N PHE A 43 -2.73 -4.46 -5.28
CA PHE A 43 -3.35 -4.58 -3.96
C PHE A 43 -4.86 -4.25 -3.92
N ASP A 44 -5.41 -3.59 -4.93
CA ASP A 44 -6.83 -3.25 -5.02
C ASP A 44 -7.23 -3.08 -6.50
N VAL A 45 -8.53 -3.16 -6.78
CA VAL A 45 -9.12 -2.87 -8.09
C VAL A 45 -10.30 -1.93 -7.91
N LEU A 46 -10.21 -0.75 -8.52
CA LEU A 46 -11.21 0.31 -8.35
C LEU A 46 -12.19 0.39 -9.53
N GLN A 47 -11.83 -0.18 -10.67
CA GLN A 47 -12.64 -0.25 -11.87
C GLN A 47 -12.27 -1.50 -12.67
N MET A 48 -13.28 -2.16 -13.24
CA MET A 48 -13.11 -3.35 -14.07
C MET A 48 -14.20 -3.35 -15.15
N ASP A 49 -13.85 -3.65 -16.41
CA ASP A 49 -14.79 -3.68 -17.54
C ASP A 49 -15.68 -2.43 -17.65
N ARG A 50 -15.07 -1.25 -17.40
CA ARG A 50 -15.76 0.06 -17.36
C ARG A 50 -16.76 0.23 -16.22
N VAL A 51 -16.85 -0.71 -15.29
CA VAL A 51 -17.68 -0.63 -14.08
C VAL A 51 -16.84 -0.12 -12.91
N GLU A 52 -17.32 0.94 -12.28
CA GLU A 52 -16.73 1.51 -11.06
C GLU A 52 -17.04 0.63 -9.83
N LEU A 53 -16.01 0.40 -9.02
CA LEU A 53 -16.08 -0.46 -7.83
C LEU A 53 -15.80 0.30 -6.53
N LEU A 54 -15.65 1.62 -6.56
CA LEU A 54 -15.28 2.43 -5.38
C LEU A 54 -16.22 2.21 -4.19
N ALA A 55 -17.53 2.15 -4.45
CA ALA A 55 -18.55 1.94 -3.42
C ALA A 55 -18.64 0.49 -2.92
N ARG A 56 -18.00 -0.47 -3.60
CA ARG A 56 -18.08 -1.89 -3.26
C ARG A 56 -17.24 -2.20 -2.02
N PRO A 57 -17.65 -3.17 -1.18
CA PRO A 57 -16.83 -3.70 -0.10
C PRO A 57 -15.44 -4.15 -0.58
N TYR A 58 -14.38 -3.94 0.22
CA TYR A 58 -13.03 -4.39 -0.12
C TYR A 58 -12.96 -5.90 -0.42
N ARG A 59 -13.71 -6.74 0.31
CA ARG A 59 -13.78 -8.19 0.03
C ARG A 59 -14.18 -8.51 -1.41
N GLU A 60 -15.11 -7.75 -1.98
CA GLU A 60 -15.60 -7.96 -3.35
C GLU A 60 -14.58 -7.46 -4.38
N ARG A 61 -13.93 -6.33 -4.10
CA ARG A 61 -12.86 -5.82 -4.96
C ARG A 61 -11.68 -6.78 -4.96
N ARG A 62 -11.32 -7.32 -3.79
CA ARG A 62 -10.23 -8.28 -3.67
C ARG A 62 -10.50 -9.56 -4.46
N ALA A 63 -11.67 -10.16 -4.32
CA ALA A 63 -12.04 -11.36 -5.07
C ALA A 63 -11.91 -11.12 -6.59
N ARG A 64 -12.41 -9.99 -7.09
CA ARG A 64 -12.27 -9.61 -8.50
C ARG A 64 -10.81 -9.45 -8.93
N LEU A 65 -9.94 -8.91 -8.08
CA LEU A 65 -8.52 -8.80 -8.36
C LEU A 65 -7.86 -10.18 -8.46
N GLU A 66 -8.19 -11.10 -7.55
CA GLU A 66 -7.70 -12.49 -7.56
C GLU A 66 -8.19 -13.24 -8.81
N ASP A 67 -9.45 -13.06 -9.18
CA ASP A 67 -10.03 -13.61 -10.40
C ASP A 67 -9.34 -13.07 -11.65
N LEU A 68 -9.00 -11.78 -11.68
CA LEU A 68 -8.26 -11.16 -12.79
C LEU A 68 -6.85 -11.78 -12.94
N PHE A 69 -6.13 -11.98 -11.83
CA PHE A 69 -4.82 -12.62 -11.87
C PHE A 69 -4.89 -14.06 -12.36
N THR A 70 -5.87 -14.82 -11.85
CA THR A 70 -6.06 -16.23 -12.21
C THR A 70 -6.54 -16.37 -13.66
N GLY A 71 -7.54 -15.59 -14.06
CA GLY A 71 -8.15 -15.64 -15.38
C GLY A 71 -7.22 -15.21 -16.52
N HIS A 72 -6.29 -14.30 -16.25
CA HIS A 72 -5.29 -13.86 -17.23
C HIS A 72 -3.91 -14.51 -17.06
N GLY A 73 -3.75 -15.41 -16.08
CA GLY A 73 -2.47 -16.06 -15.80
C GLY A 73 -1.34 -15.05 -15.50
N LEU A 74 -1.67 -13.95 -14.82
CA LEU A 74 -0.72 -12.87 -14.57
C LEU A 74 0.40 -13.36 -13.66
N SER A 75 1.62 -13.23 -14.18
CA SER A 75 2.87 -13.51 -13.48
C SER A 75 3.84 -12.37 -13.72
N ALA A 76 5.09 -12.51 -13.28
CA ALA A 76 6.12 -11.46 -13.38
C ALA A 76 6.07 -10.73 -14.74
N PRO A 77 6.01 -9.39 -14.75
CA PRO A 77 6.33 -8.45 -13.66
C PRO A 77 5.16 -8.13 -12.71
N TRP A 78 4.02 -8.79 -12.85
CA TRP A 78 2.83 -8.57 -12.02
C TRP A 78 2.82 -9.51 -10.83
N THR A 79 2.61 -8.97 -9.64
CA THR A 79 2.53 -9.75 -8.39
C THR A 79 1.31 -9.31 -7.61
N LEU A 80 0.52 -10.27 -7.14
CA LEU A 80 -0.57 -9.99 -6.23
C LEU A 80 -0.01 -9.83 -4.80
N VAL A 81 -0.38 -8.75 -4.12
CA VAL A 81 0.00 -8.55 -2.72
C VAL A 81 -0.62 -9.66 -1.86
N PRO A 82 0.19 -10.38 -1.04
CA PRO A 82 -0.33 -11.31 -0.04
C PRO A 82 -1.28 -10.63 0.92
N MET A 83 -2.33 -11.33 1.27
CA MET A 83 -3.39 -10.83 2.14
C MET A 83 -3.77 -11.92 3.14
N THR A 84 -4.01 -11.51 4.38
CA THR A 84 -4.56 -12.41 5.41
C THR A 84 -5.61 -11.72 6.27
N THR A 85 -6.60 -12.51 6.70
CA THR A 85 -7.55 -12.17 7.76
C THR A 85 -7.14 -12.70 9.13
N ASP A 86 -6.14 -13.59 9.18
CA ASP A 86 -5.69 -14.21 10.41
C ASP A 86 -4.71 -13.27 11.15
N PRO A 87 -5.04 -12.86 12.39
CA PRO A 87 -4.13 -12.06 13.21
C PRO A 87 -2.83 -12.80 13.56
N ALA A 88 -2.81 -14.14 13.60
CA ALA A 88 -1.59 -14.90 13.84
C ALA A 88 -0.59 -14.74 12.68
N ILE A 89 -1.05 -14.93 11.45
CA ILE A 89 -0.25 -14.71 10.24
C ILE A 89 0.24 -13.24 10.16
N THR A 90 -0.62 -12.29 10.56
CA THR A 90 -0.23 -10.87 10.60
C THR A 90 0.93 -10.62 11.58
N ARG A 91 0.93 -11.26 12.75
CA ARG A 91 2.04 -11.15 13.72
C ARG A 91 3.31 -11.76 13.17
N GLU A 92 3.22 -12.93 12.57
CA GLU A 92 4.35 -13.59 11.92
C GLU A 92 4.98 -12.67 10.87
N TRP A 93 4.18 -12.01 10.02
CA TRP A 93 4.71 -11.06 9.04
C TRP A 93 5.40 -9.86 9.69
N LEU A 94 4.85 -9.33 10.78
CA LEU A 94 5.48 -8.22 11.49
C LEU A 94 6.80 -8.59 12.16
N GLU A 95 6.93 -9.83 12.64
CA GLU A 95 8.12 -10.31 13.36
C GLU A 95 9.21 -10.83 12.42
N SER A 96 8.82 -11.56 11.37
CA SER A 96 9.76 -12.24 10.47
C SER A 96 10.16 -11.40 9.26
N TRP A 97 9.33 -10.44 8.82
CA TRP A 97 9.57 -9.73 7.57
C TRP A 97 10.15 -8.31 7.75
N THR A 98 10.37 -7.87 8.99
CA THR A 98 11.16 -6.65 9.28
C THR A 98 12.62 -6.74 8.82
N ASP A 99 13.15 -7.95 8.70
CA ASP A 99 14.52 -8.19 8.18
C ASP A 99 14.58 -8.22 6.64
N VAL A 100 13.42 -8.21 5.96
CA VAL A 100 13.35 -8.19 4.51
C VAL A 100 13.51 -6.74 4.03
N SER A 101 14.57 -6.50 3.27
CA SER A 101 14.88 -5.19 2.72
C SER A 101 13.73 -4.68 1.85
N GLY A 102 13.13 -3.55 2.23
CA GLY A 102 12.06 -2.89 1.48
C GLY A 102 10.63 -3.07 2.05
N VAL A 103 10.47 -3.75 3.19
CA VAL A 103 9.17 -3.81 3.90
C VAL A 103 9.14 -2.74 4.99
N GLU A 104 8.23 -1.78 4.88
CA GLU A 104 8.02 -0.75 5.90
C GLU A 104 6.99 -1.18 6.96
N GLY A 105 6.08 -2.09 6.63
CA GLY A 105 5.08 -2.59 7.57
C GLY A 105 3.83 -3.17 6.91
N VAL A 106 2.76 -3.20 7.71
CA VAL A 106 1.49 -3.87 7.39
C VAL A 106 0.35 -2.85 7.29
N VAL A 107 -0.47 -2.95 6.24
CA VAL A 107 -1.63 -2.07 6.04
C VAL A 107 -2.95 -2.79 6.33
N ALA A 108 -3.71 -2.29 7.30
CA ALA A 108 -5.05 -2.77 7.63
C ALA A 108 -6.16 -2.02 6.89
N LYS A 109 -7.00 -2.79 6.19
CA LYS A 109 -8.23 -2.36 5.53
C LYS A 109 -9.42 -3.08 6.15
N GLY A 110 -10.56 -2.39 6.29
CA GLY A 110 -11.81 -3.03 6.70
C GLY A 110 -12.41 -3.85 5.55
N MET A 111 -12.85 -5.08 5.81
CA MET A 111 -13.39 -5.97 4.77
C MET A 111 -14.63 -5.40 4.06
N ASN A 112 -15.45 -4.65 4.80
CA ASN A 112 -16.64 -3.99 4.29
C ASN A 112 -16.40 -2.51 3.96
N GLN A 113 -15.15 -2.05 3.97
CA GLN A 113 -14.82 -0.65 3.75
C GLN A 113 -14.88 -0.31 2.25
N PRO A 114 -15.74 0.66 1.84
CA PRO A 114 -15.65 1.26 0.52
C PRO A 114 -14.32 1.99 0.34
N TYR A 115 -13.88 2.14 -0.91
CA TYR A 115 -12.72 2.99 -1.17
C TYR A 115 -13.11 4.47 -0.98
N SER A 116 -12.43 5.15 -0.06
CA SER A 116 -12.61 6.59 0.13
C SER A 116 -11.42 7.32 -0.49
N PRO A 117 -11.59 8.03 -1.62
CA PRO A 117 -10.52 8.82 -2.19
C PRO A 117 -10.12 9.94 -1.21
N PRO A 118 -8.82 10.24 -1.06
CA PRO A 118 -8.34 11.27 -0.14
C PRO A 118 -8.80 12.68 -0.53
N TYR A 119 -9.13 12.92 -1.79
CA TYR A 119 -9.74 14.13 -2.31
C TYR A 119 -11.09 13.78 -2.96
N ALA A 120 -12.12 13.52 -2.18
CA ALA A 120 -13.46 13.42 -2.75
C ALA A 120 -13.89 14.81 -3.26
N ALA A 121 -13.99 14.98 -4.59
CA ALA A 121 -14.54 16.17 -5.22
C ALA A 121 -16.08 16.19 -5.06
N GLY A 122 -16.58 16.57 -3.89
CA GLY A 122 -18.02 16.72 -3.62
C GLY A 122 -18.34 16.87 -2.14
N PRO A 123 -19.44 17.57 -1.78
CA PRO A 123 -19.70 17.96 -0.39
C PRO A 123 -19.90 16.71 0.48
N ARG A 124 -19.12 16.66 1.57
CA ARG A 124 -19.19 15.65 2.62
C ARG A 124 -20.64 15.53 3.11
N SER A 125 -21.30 14.41 2.84
CA SER A 125 -22.37 13.97 3.73
C SER A 125 -21.69 13.57 5.04
N ALA A 126 -21.95 14.35 6.09
CA ALA A 126 -21.36 14.18 7.40
C ALA A 126 -21.85 12.87 8.04
N ALA A 127 -21.09 11.79 7.87
CA ALA A 127 -21.15 10.67 8.80
C ALA A 127 -20.35 11.06 10.05
N ALA A 128 -21.09 11.36 11.12
CA ALA A 128 -20.57 11.73 12.43
C ALA A 128 -19.47 10.77 12.91
N THR A 129 -18.26 11.28 13.08
CA THR A 129 -17.23 10.63 13.89
C THR A 129 -17.51 10.97 15.35
N PRO A 130 -17.67 10.00 16.27
CA PRO A 130 -17.77 10.32 17.69
C PRO A 130 -16.45 10.96 18.17
N PRO A 131 -16.49 12.01 19.00
CA PRO A 131 -15.28 12.66 19.47
C PRO A 131 -14.45 11.70 20.34
N LYS A 132 -13.15 11.64 20.06
CA LYS A 132 -12.14 10.96 20.88
C LYS A 132 -12.20 11.57 22.30
N PRO A 133 -12.30 10.77 23.38
CA PRO A 133 -12.25 11.32 24.73
C PRO A 133 -10.89 11.96 24.96
N SER A 134 -10.91 13.28 25.23
CA SER A 134 -9.74 14.02 25.68
C SER A 134 -9.33 13.49 27.05
N SER A 135 -8.12 12.96 27.15
CA SER A 135 -7.45 12.64 28.41
C SER A 135 -7.38 13.89 29.28
N ALA A 136 -8.11 13.90 30.39
CA ALA A 136 -7.99 14.91 31.43
C ALA A 136 -6.65 14.75 32.17
N PRO A 137 -5.97 15.83 32.57
CA PRO A 137 -4.76 15.73 33.38
C PRO A 137 -5.10 15.27 34.80
N SER A 138 -4.35 14.27 35.29
CA SER A 138 -4.39 13.76 36.66
C SER A 138 -4.11 14.88 37.68
N PRO A 139 -4.85 14.96 38.80
CA PRO A 139 -4.51 15.89 39.88
C PRO A 139 -3.34 15.37 40.71
N SER A 140 -2.33 16.23 40.93
CA SER A 140 -1.23 16.02 41.87
C SER A 140 -1.75 15.85 43.31
N PRO A 141 -1.13 14.98 44.14
CA PRO A 141 -1.53 14.83 45.52
C PRO A 141 -1.11 16.05 46.37
N ALA A 142 -2.08 16.58 47.12
CA ALA A 142 -1.86 17.61 48.12
C ALA A 142 -0.98 17.08 49.25
N ARG A 143 0.02 17.88 49.61
CA ARG A 143 0.94 17.68 50.73
C ARG A 143 0.17 17.87 52.05
N SER A 144 0.05 16.82 52.86
CA SER A 144 -0.39 16.94 54.25
C SER A 144 0.76 17.38 55.14
N SER A 145 0.40 18.20 56.15
CA SER A 145 1.25 18.86 57.15
C SER A 145 2.10 17.93 57.99
#